data_AF-A0A2V8KPD2-F1
#
_entry.id   AF-A0A2V8KPD2-F1
#
_cell.length_a   1.000
_cell.length_b   1.000
_cell.length_c   1.000
_cell.angle_alpha   90.00
_cell.angle_beta   90.00
_cell.angle_gamma   90.00
#
_symmetry.space_group_name_H-M   'P 1'
#
loop_
_entity.id
_entity.type
_entity.pdbx_description
1 polymer ?
#
loop_
_entity_poly.entity_id
_entity_poly.type
_entity_poly.pdbx_seq_one_letter_code
_entity_poly.pdbx_strand_id
1 'polypeptide(L)'
;MLLGTSVLMKQNGIFFLALGIGIALWNGARRAGALRSGMFHAVLLVAGSAIPFVILLTVFLAQGVFDKFWFWTIQYGTQYISETPVSLAWTLFGSTLADVTQADRAIWILAAVGVAALWAVPWAVETRVLLMGLLAASLMAICPGLYFRQHYFILLLPVVGLFVGVAALSLARLVGYYASSRVARLVSVSVFVASVGIYTYNEWRYLFSMPTNELSRTRYGTNPFVEAPEIARYIQARTAANDRIAVLGSEPEIYFYANRKSSTGYIYTYPLTEQQKYSARMQDEMIDEISSHHPKYLVFVRVVASWLPRSSNERILQWSDRYIKKCYDLVGIADIQRPEPTRFAWDAEAVGYQPRSTETVYTFRSTGDAACVAAP
;
A
#
# COMPACT_ATOMS: atom_id res chain seq x y z
N MET A 1 4.59 -7.49 -21.74
CA MET A 1 5.31 -8.16 -20.63
C MET A 1 4.90 -7.62 -19.27
N LEU A 2 4.99 -6.32 -18.97
CA LEU A 2 4.73 -5.79 -17.60
C LEU A 2 3.24 -5.75 -17.17
N LEU A 3 2.29 -5.80 -18.10
CA LEU A 3 0.85 -5.87 -17.76
C LEU A 3 0.47 -7.21 -17.11
N GLY A 4 1.16 -8.30 -17.46
CA GLY A 4 0.88 -9.63 -16.91
C GLY A 4 1.26 -9.79 -15.45
N THR A 5 2.38 -9.18 -15.07
CA THR A 5 2.83 -9.15 -13.66
C THR A 5 2.00 -8.18 -12.83
N SER A 6 1.28 -7.23 -13.44
CA SER A 6 0.46 -6.26 -12.71
C SER A 6 -0.66 -6.94 -11.91
N VAL A 7 -1.27 -8.00 -12.45
CA VAL A 7 -2.32 -8.78 -11.78
C VAL A 7 -1.77 -9.49 -10.53
N LEU A 8 -0.47 -9.83 -10.52
CA LEU A 8 0.19 -10.43 -9.37
C LEU A 8 0.43 -9.43 -8.22
N MET A 9 0.49 -8.13 -8.52
CA MET A 9 0.70 -7.09 -7.49
C MET A 9 -0.59 -6.40 -7.06
N LYS A 10 -1.44 -6.01 -8.02
CA LYS A 10 -2.76 -5.41 -7.78
C LYS A 10 -3.74 -5.89 -8.84
N GLN A 11 -4.77 -6.61 -8.41
CA GLN A 11 -5.85 -7.10 -9.29
C GLN A 11 -6.51 -5.98 -10.12
N ASN A 12 -6.56 -4.76 -9.57
CA ASN A 12 -7.05 -3.56 -10.26
C ASN A 12 -6.30 -3.26 -11.58
N GLY A 13 -5.11 -3.84 -11.80
CA GLY A 13 -4.37 -3.74 -13.06
C GLY A 13 -5.12 -4.30 -14.27
N ILE A 14 -6.17 -5.11 -14.06
CA ILE A 14 -6.97 -5.72 -15.13
C ILE A 14 -7.59 -4.72 -16.10
N PHE A 15 -7.92 -3.50 -15.65
CA PHE A 15 -8.47 -2.47 -16.53
C PHE A 15 -7.46 -1.99 -17.59
N PHE A 16 -6.15 -2.00 -17.28
CA PHE A 16 -5.09 -1.69 -18.24
C PHE A 16 -4.89 -2.82 -19.25
N LEU A 17 -5.09 -4.07 -18.83
CA LEU A 17 -5.11 -5.21 -19.76
C LEU A 17 -6.30 -5.09 -20.73
N ALA A 18 -7.49 -4.77 -20.23
CA ALA A 18 -8.68 -4.54 -21.05
C ALA A 18 -8.45 -3.41 -22.07
N LEU A 19 -7.84 -2.29 -21.64
CA LEU A 19 -7.43 -1.21 -22.55
C LEU A 19 -6.45 -1.69 -23.62
N GLY A 20 -5.42 -2.46 -23.26
CA GLY A 20 -4.44 -2.99 -24.19
C GLY A 20 -5.08 -3.89 -25.27
N ILE A 21 -6.02 -4.75 -24.87
CA ILE A 21 -6.81 -5.58 -25.78
C ILE A 21 -7.64 -4.70 -26.70
N GLY A 22 -8.35 -3.71 -26.15
CA GLY A 22 -9.16 -2.77 -26.92
C GLY A 22 -8.34 -2.02 -27.99
N ILE A 23 -7.14 -1.54 -27.63
CA ILE A 23 -6.22 -0.87 -28.56
C ILE A 23 -5.74 -1.82 -29.66
N ALA A 24 -5.38 -3.06 -29.32
CA ALA A 24 -4.93 -4.06 -30.29
C ALA A 24 -6.01 -4.37 -31.34
N LEU A 25 -7.25 -4.57 -30.88
CA LEU A 25 -8.41 -4.81 -31.74
C LEU A 25 -8.75 -3.58 -32.59
N TRP A 26 -8.76 -2.39 -31.98
CA TRP A 26 -9.03 -1.14 -32.68
C TRP A 26 -8.02 -0.87 -33.81
N ASN A 27 -6.72 -1.07 -33.55
CA ASN A 27 -5.67 -0.94 -34.55
C ASN A 27 -5.83 -1.96 -35.70
N GLY A 28 -6.23 -3.19 -35.38
CA GLY A 28 -6.51 -4.23 -36.38
C GLY A 28 -7.74 -3.91 -37.24
N ALA A 29 -8.80 -3.36 -36.65
CA ALA A 29 -10.02 -3.01 -37.35
C ALA A 29 -9.85 -1.81 -38.31
N ARG A 30 -8.95 -0.88 -38.00
CA ARG A 30 -8.71 0.32 -38.82
C ARG A 30 -7.83 0.09 -40.05
N ARG A 31 -7.09 -1.01 -40.11
CA ARG A 31 -6.21 -1.34 -41.23
C ARG A 31 -6.82 -2.48 -42.04
N ALA A 32 -7.10 -2.23 -43.32
CA ALA A 32 -7.65 -3.26 -44.21
C ALA A 32 -6.79 -4.53 -44.19
N GLY A 33 -7.42 -5.68 -43.97
CA GLY A 33 -6.72 -6.98 -43.87
C GLY A 33 -5.96 -7.24 -42.57
N ALA A 34 -5.93 -6.32 -41.60
CA ALA A 34 -5.12 -6.45 -40.39
C ALA A 34 -5.87 -7.00 -39.16
N LEU A 35 -7.15 -7.38 -39.28
CA LEU A 35 -7.95 -7.89 -38.16
C LEU A 35 -7.30 -9.12 -37.50
N ARG A 36 -6.76 -10.04 -38.30
CA ARG A 36 -6.01 -11.21 -37.81
C ARG A 36 -4.80 -10.80 -36.98
N SER A 37 -4.09 -9.76 -37.41
CA SER A 37 -2.95 -9.22 -36.68
C SER A 37 -3.40 -8.59 -35.36
N GLY A 38 -4.48 -7.78 -35.35
CA GLY A 38 -5.05 -7.24 -34.11
C GLY A 38 -5.46 -8.31 -33.11
N MET A 39 -6.11 -9.38 -33.59
CA MET A 39 -6.50 -10.52 -32.76
C MET A 39 -5.29 -11.30 -32.23
N PHE A 40 -4.26 -11.50 -33.05
CA PHE A 40 -3.00 -12.11 -32.62
C PHE A 40 -2.34 -11.31 -31.47
N HIS A 41 -2.25 -9.98 -31.61
CA HIS A 41 -1.71 -9.12 -30.53
C HIS A 41 -2.57 -9.18 -29.25
N ALA A 42 -3.90 -9.22 -29.38
CA ALA A 42 -4.79 -9.38 -28.22
C ALA A 42 -4.56 -10.73 -27.52
N VAL A 43 -4.44 -11.82 -28.28
CA VAL A 43 -4.12 -13.16 -27.73
C VAL A 43 -2.76 -13.16 -27.06
N LEU A 44 -1.72 -12.56 -27.67
CA LEU A 44 -0.41 -12.43 -27.05
C LEU A 44 -0.45 -11.65 -25.73
N LEU A 45 -1.26 -10.58 -25.65
CA LEU A 45 -1.44 -9.81 -24.41
C LEU A 45 -2.13 -10.63 -23.33
N VAL A 46 -3.18 -11.36 -23.67
CA VAL A 46 -3.89 -12.24 -22.73
C VAL A 46 -2.97 -13.38 -22.27
N ALA A 47 -2.31 -14.08 -23.20
CA ALA A 47 -1.40 -15.18 -22.88
C ALA A 47 -0.23 -14.69 -22.01
N GLY A 48 0.40 -13.57 -22.40
CA GLY A 48 1.47 -12.94 -21.63
C GLY A 48 1.03 -12.46 -20.24
N SER A 49 -0.27 -12.30 -20.01
CA SER A 49 -0.83 -11.95 -18.70
C SER A 49 -1.27 -13.16 -17.87
N ALA A 50 -1.79 -14.19 -18.52
CA ALA A 50 -2.20 -15.43 -17.87
C ALA A 50 -0.99 -16.27 -17.42
N ILE A 51 0.11 -16.29 -18.20
CA ILE A 51 1.27 -17.15 -17.91
C ILE A 51 1.85 -16.91 -16.50
N PRO A 52 2.21 -15.68 -16.08
CA PRO A 52 2.74 -15.45 -14.73
C PRO A 52 1.75 -15.86 -13.63
N PHE A 53 0.46 -15.65 -13.86
CA PHE A 53 -0.60 -16.04 -12.94
C PHE A 53 -0.71 -17.57 -12.81
N VAL A 54 -0.73 -18.30 -13.93
CA VAL A 54 -0.75 -19.77 -13.93
C VAL A 54 0.50 -20.35 -13.27
N ILE A 55 1.68 -19.77 -13.52
CA ILE A 55 2.92 -20.18 -12.85
C ILE A 55 2.77 -20.00 -11.33
N LEU A 56 2.27 -18.85 -10.88
CA LEU A 56 2.05 -18.59 -9.45
C LEU A 56 1.08 -19.60 -8.83
N LEU A 57 -0.05 -19.87 -9.48
CA LEU A 57 -1.02 -20.86 -9.01
C LEU A 57 -0.39 -22.26 -8.92
N THR A 58 0.42 -22.63 -9.91
CA THR A 58 1.13 -23.92 -9.93
C THR A 58 2.11 -24.03 -8.77
N VAL A 59 2.85 -22.95 -8.46
CA VAL A 59 3.74 -22.89 -7.30
C VAL A 59 2.94 -23.06 -6.00
N PHE A 60 1.81 -22.38 -5.83
CA PHE A 60 1.00 -22.53 -4.61
C PHE A 60 0.37 -23.90 -4.47
N LEU A 61 -0.04 -24.54 -5.57
CA LEU A 61 -0.49 -25.93 -5.58
C LEU A 61 0.64 -26.88 -5.18
N ALA A 62 1.83 -26.72 -5.77
CA ALA A 62 2.99 -27.56 -5.47
C ALA A 62 3.48 -27.41 -4.01
N GLN A 63 3.29 -26.24 -3.41
CA GLN A 63 3.64 -25.96 -2.02
C GLN A 63 2.52 -26.29 -1.02
N GLY A 64 1.35 -26.75 -1.48
CA GLY A 64 0.21 -27.09 -0.62
C GLY A 64 -0.46 -25.89 0.07
N VAL A 65 -0.25 -24.66 -0.43
CA VAL A 65 -0.77 -23.41 0.17
C VAL A 65 -1.87 -22.75 -0.67
N PHE A 66 -2.35 -23.44 -1.70
CA PHE A 66 -3.37 -22.93 -2.62
C PHE A 66 -4.65 -22.48 -1.90
N ASP A 67 -5.14 -23.25 -0.93
CA ASP A 67 -6.36 -22.90 -0.19
C ASP A 67 -6.20 -21.60 0.61
N LYS A 68 -5.04 -21.39 1.24
CA LYS A 68 -4.73 -20.14 1.95
C LYS A 68 -4.61 -18.98 0.97
N PHE A 69 -3.99 -19.18 -0.19
CA PHE A 69 -3.95 -18.18 -1.26
C PHE A 69 -5.37 -17.79 -1.72
N TRP A 70 -6.21 -18.79 -2.01
CA TRP A 70 -7.58 -18.57 -2.49
C TRP A 70 -8.42 -17.83 -1.45
N PHE A 71 -8.29 -18.23 -0.19
CA PHE A 71 -8.95 -17.56 0.93
C PHE A 71 -8.56 -16.08 1.02
N TRP A 72 -7.27 -15.76 1.13
CA TRP A 72 -6.81 -14.38 1.27
C TRP A 72 -7.10 -13.52 0.05
N THR A 73 -6.92 -14.07 -1.15
CA THR A 73 -6.94 -13.31 -2.40
C THR A 73 -8.35 -13.13 -2.97
N ILE A 74 -9.24 -14.12 -2.78
CA ILE A 74 -10.59 -14.13 -3.35
C ILE A 74 -11.65 -14.01 -2.27
N GLN A 75 -11.67 -14.92 -1.29
CA GLN A 75 -12.77 -14.99 -0.32
C GLN A 75 -12.78 -13.80 0.64
N TYR A 76 -11.66 -13.56 1.33
CA TYR A 76 -11.46 -12.40 2.18
C TYR A 76 -11.46 -11.11 1.36
N GLY A 77 -10.73 -11.06 0.24
CA GLY A 77 -10.70 -9.89 -0.64
C GLY A 77 -12.10 -9.41 -1.06
N THR A 78 -13.02 -10.33 -1.37
CA THR A 78 -14.42 -9.99 -1.70
C THR A 78 -15.18 -9.38 -0.52
N GLN A 79 -14.99 -9.89 0.70
CA GLN A 79 -15.60 -9.30 1.90
C GLN A 79 -15.01 -7.92 2.17
N TYR A 80 -13.69 -7.78 2.10
CA TYR A 80 -12.96 -6.54 2.33
C TYR A 80 -13.43 -5.42 1.40
N ILE A 81 -13.54 -5.66 0.08
CA ILE A 81 -14.00 -4.62 -0.85
C ILE A 81 -15.46 -4.22 -0.67
N SER A 82 -16.25 -5.00 0.07
CA SER A 82 -17.68 -4.76 0.26
C SER A 82 -18.00 -3.94 1.51
N GLU A 83 -17.01 -3.60 2.36
CA GLU A 83 -17.29 -2.87 3.60
C GLU A 83 -17.68 -1.41 3.38
N THR A 84 -17.25 -0.78 2.29
CA THR A 84 -17.49 0.66 2.07
C THR A 84 -18.86 0.89 1.42
N PRO A 85 -19.78 1.63 2.06
CA PRO A 85 -21.05 1.99 1.47
C PRO A 85 -20.88 2.91 0.25
N VAL A 86 -21.70 2.69 -0.78
CA VAL A 86 -21.72 3.53 -2.00
C VAL A 86 -22.00 5.00 -1.69
N SER A 87 -22.78 5.28 -0.64
CA SER A 87 -23.10 6.65 -0.19
C SER A 87 -21.86 7.47 0.20
N LEU A 88 -20.77 6.82 0.61
CA LEU A 88 -19.52 7.50 0.99
C LEU A 88 -18.58 7.69 -0.19
N ALA A 89 -18.84 7.09 -1.35
CA ALA A 89 -17.90 7.04 -2.47
C ALA A 89 -17.44 8.43 -2.94
N TRP A 90 -18.38 9.36 -3.15
CA TRP A 90 -18.06 10.73 -3.59
C TRP A 90 -17.30 11.52 -2.54
N THR A 91 -17.66 11.37 -1.27
CA THR A 91 -16.97 12.02 -0.15
C THR A 91 -15.53 11.54 -0.04
N LEU A 92 -15.32 10.22 -0.07
CA LEU A 92 -13.99 9.60 0.00
C LEU A 92 -13.13 9.93 -1.22
N PHE A 93 -13.72 9.93 -2.42
CA PHE A 93 -13.03 10.33 -3.64
C PHE A 93 -12.60 11.80 -3.57
N GLY A 94 -13.50 12.71 -3.21
CA GLY A 94 -13.23 14.14 -3.17
C GLY A 94 -12.20 14.51 -2.10
N SER A 95 -12.33 13.98 -0.87
CA SER A 95 -11.36 14.22 0.19
C SER A 95 -9.99 13.69 -0.17
N THR A 96 -9.92 12.44 -0.67
CA THR A 96 -8.63 11.86 -1.01
C THR A 96 -7.99 12.53 -2.21
N LEU A 97 -8.78 12.94 -3.22
CA LEU A 97 -8.26 13.72 -4.34
C LEU A 97 -7.66 15.05 -3.86
N ALA A 98 -8.32 15.76 -2.94
CA ALA A 98 -7.78 16.98 -2.35
C ALA A 98 -6.47 16.74 -1.61
N ASP A 99 -6.37 15.64 -0.85
CA ASP A 99 -5.16 15.24 -0.13
C ASP A 99 -4.00 14.91 -1.09
N VAL A 100 -4.22 14.03 -2.09
CA VAL A 100 -3.14 13.55 -2.97
C VAL A 100 -2.63 14.63 -3.93
N THR A 101 -3.43 15.65 -4.21
CA THR A 101 -3.04 16.76 -5.10
C THR A 101 -2.47 17.96 -4.35
N GLN A 102 -2.47 17.95 -3.02
CA GLN A 102 -2.12 19.13 -2.22
C GLN A 102 -0.72 19.68 -2.51
N ALA A 103 0.27 18.79 -2.63
CA ALA A 103 1.67 19.17 -2.79
C ALA A 103 1.99 19.67 -4.22
N ASP A 104 1.29 19.16 -5.24
CA ASP A 104 1.61 19.34 -6.66
C ASP A 104 0.42 19.88 -7.48
N ARG A 105 -0.47 20.68 -6.87
CA ARG A 105 -1.70 21.23 -7.49
C ARG A 105 -1.49 21.81 -8.89
N ALA A 106 -0.37 22.50 -9.13
CA ALA A 106 -0.05 23.07 -10.44
C ALA A 106 0.06 22.01 -11.54
N ILE A 107 0.65 20.84 -11.23
CA ILE A 107 0.79 19.72 -12.17
C ILE A 107 -0.58 19.13 -12.51
N TRP A 108 -1.45 18.97 -11.52
CA TRP A 108 -2.83 18.49 -11.72
C TRP A 108 -3.68 19.47 -12.54
N ILE A 109 -3.54 20.78 -12.29
CA ILE A 109 -4.20 21.82 -13.10
C ILE A 109 -3.68 21.76 -14.55
N LEU A 110 -2.37 21.63 -14.76
CA LEU A 110 -1.81 21.47 -16.10
C LEU A 110 -2.31 20.21 -16.80
N ALA A 111 -2.49 19.11 -16.08
CA ALA A 111 -3.09 17.91 -16.65
C ALA A 111 -4.55 18.14 -17.07
N ALA A 112 -5.35 18.85 -16.26
CA ALA A 112 -6.71 19.23 -16.63
C ALA A 112 -6.76 20.14 -17.87
N VAL A 113 -5.83 21.10 -17.97
CA VAL A 113 -5.62 21.90 -19.19
C VAL A 113 -5.24 21.01 -20.37
N GLY A 114 -4.43 19.98 -20.14
CA GLY A 114 -4.06 18.98 -21.14
C GLY A 114 -5.26 18.22 -21.70
N VAL A 115 -6.20 17.83 -20.85
CA VAL A 115 -7.47 17.21 -21.27
C VAL A 115 -8.25 18.15 -22.18
N ALA A 116 -8.41 19.43 -21.79
CA ALA A 116 -9.11 20.41 -22.63
C ALA A 116 -8.37 20.66 -23.95
N ALA A 117 -7.05 20.81 -23.90
CA ALA A 117 -6.19 21.08 -25.05
C ALA A 117 -6.16 19.93 -26.07
N LEU A 118 -6.36 18.70 -25.62
CA LEU A 118 -6.49 17.52 -26.49
C LEU A 118 -7.63 17.68 -27.53
N TRP A 119 -8.68 18.40 -27.16
CA TRP A 119 -9.85 18.68 -27.99
C TRP A 119 -9.79 20.06 -28.66
N ALA A 120 -9.24 21.06 -27.98
CA ALA A 120 -9.14 22.43 -28.50
C ALA A 120 -8.05 22.60 -29.58
N VAL A 121 -7.02 21.76 -29.56
CA VAL A 121 -5.91 21.80 -30.53
C VAL A 121 -5.93 20.55 -31.42
N PRO A 122 -5.48 20.63 -32.69
CA PRO A 122 -5.40 19.45 -33.54
C PRO A 122 -4.50 18.36 -32.94
N TRP A 123 -5.07 17.19 -32.69
CA TRP A 123 -4.37 15.98 -32.26
C TRP A 123 -4.87 14.79 -33.06
N ALA A 124 -3.98 13.83 -33.31
CA ALA A 124 -4.32 12.60 -33.99
C ALA A 124 -5.37 11.81 -33.20
N VAL A 125 -6.29 11.15 -33.90
CA VAL A 125 -7.36 10.36 -33.27
C VAL A 125 -6.78 9.26 -32.38
N GLU A 126 -5.65 8.69 -32.78
CA GLU A 126 -4.86 7.71 -32.04
C GLU A 126 -4.43 8.23 -30.68
N THR A 127 -3.96 9.47 -30.61
CA THR A 127 -3.59 10.10 -29.33
C THR A 127 -4.82 10.30 -28.45
N ARG A 128 -5.95 10.73 -29.02
CA ARG A 128 -7.19 10.93 -28.28
C ARG A 128 -7.72 9.63 -27.69
N VAL A 129 -7.80 8.58 -28.51
CA VAL A 129 -8.28 7.25 -28.10
C VAL A 129 -7.36 6.67 -27.03
N LEU A 130 -6.04 6.74 -27.21
CA LEU A 130 -5.08 6.23 -26.24
C LEU A 130 -5.18 6.94 -24.89
N LEU A 131 -5.16 8.28 -24.87
CA LEU A 131 -5.13 9.05 -23.63
C LEU A 131 -6.46 8.99 -22.88
N MET A 132 -7.59 9.08 -23.59
CA MET A 132 -8.90 8.96 -22.96
C MET A 132 -9.19 7.54 -22.49
N GLY A 133 -8.75 6.53 -23.26
CA GLY A 133 -8.82 5.13 -22.84
C GLY A 133 -7.95 4.87 -21.62
N LEU A 134 -6.75 5.44 -21.56
CA LEU A 134 -5.87 5.35 -20.40
C LEU A 134 -6.46 6.06 -19.17
N LEU A 135 -7.04 7.24 -19.35
CA LEU A 135 -7.74 7.95 -18.27
C LEU A 135 -8.90 7.12 -17.72
N ALA A 136 -9.74 6.57 -18.60
CA ALA A 136 -10.85 5.71 -18.21
C ALA A 136 -10.35 4.45 -17.47
N ALA A 137 -9.31 3.78 -17.97
CA ALA A 137 -8.72 2.62 -17.31
C ALA A 137 -8.14 2.96 -15.94
N SER A 138 -7.42 4.08 -15.81
CA SER A 138 -6.87 4.55 -14.54
C SER A 138 -7.96 4.90 -13.53
N LEU A 139 -9.04 5.58 -13.95
CA LEU A 139 -10.19 5.88 -13.10
C LEU A 139 -10.90 4.60 -12.66
N MET A 140 -11.15 3.66 -13.58
CA MET A 140 -11.73 2.36 -13.24
C MET A 140 -10.84 1.57 -12.29
N ALA A 141 -9.52 1.70 -12.37
CA ALA A 141 -8.58 0.97 -11.50
C ALA A 141 -8.51 1.50 -10.06
N ILE A 142 -8.98 2.72 -9.79
CA ILE A 142 -9.04 3.26 -8.42
C ILE A 142 -10.41 3.06 -7.73
N CYS A 143 -11.43 2.70 -8.50
CA CYS A 143 -12.80 2.48 -8.01
C CYS A 143 -13.05 1.18 -7.22
N PRO A 144 -12.34 0.04 -7.40
CA PRO A 144 -12.70 -1.21 -6.73
C PRO A 144 -12.72 -1.06 -5.21
N GLY A 145 -13.84 -1.45 -4.60
CA GLY A 145 -14.11 -1.34 -3.17
C GLY A 145 -14.40 0.06 -2.64
N LEU A 146 -14.41 1.09 -3.51
CA LEU A 146 -14.80 2.48 -3.19
C LEU A 146 -14.05 3.12 -2.00
N TYR A 147 -12.94 2.52 -1.57
CA TYR A 147 -12.12 3.02 -0.46
C TYR A 147 -11.36 4.28 -0.81
N PHE A 148 -11.05 4.48 -2.10
CA PHE A 148 -10.24 5.59 -2.62
C PHE A 148 -9.00 5.90 -1.77
N ARG A 149 -8.23 4.89 -1.34
CA ARG A 149 -7.03 5.13 -0.53
C ARG A 149 -6.02 5.97 -1.31
N GLN A 150 -5.30 6.86 -0.64
CA GLN A 150 -4.34 7.79 -1.26
C GLN A 150 -3.40 7.10 -2.27
N HIS A 151 -2.85 5.93 -1.90
CA HIS A 151 -1.91 5.19 -2.74
C HIS A 151 -2.55 4.48 -3.96
N TYR A 152 -3.89 4.50 -4.12
CA TYR A 152 -4.57 4.03 -5.34
C TYR A 152 -4.38 5.03 -6.48
N PHE A 153 -4.32 6.33 -6.17
CA PHE A 153 -4.18 7.41 -7.15
C PHE A 153 -2.83 7.37 -7.91
N ILE A 154 -1.86 6.56 -7.46
CA ILE A 154 -0.65 6.25 -8.24
C ILE A 154 -1.00 5.74 -9.65
N LEU A 155 -2.12 5.03 -9.80
CA LEU A 155 -2.59 4.51 -11.10
C LEU A 155 -3.06 5.62 -12.06
N LEU A 156 -3.31 6.84 -11.58
CA LEU A 156 -3.62 8.01 -12.41
C LEU A 156 -2.37 8.78 -12.85
N LEU A 157 -1.28 8.71 -12.10
CA LEU A 157 -0.08 9.52 -12.36
C LEU A 157 0.49 9.38 -13.79
N PRO A 158 0.53 8.18 -14.42
CA PRO A 158 1.01 8.07 -15.79
C PRO A 158 0.18 8.88 -16.79
N VAL A 159 -1.15 8.84 -16.69
CA VAL A 159 -2.01 9.59 -17.62
C VAL A 159 -2.02 11.08 -17.32
N VAL A 160 -1.91 11.46 -16.04
CA VAL A 160 -1.72 12.86 -15.61
C VAL A 160 -0.45 13.43 -16.24
N GLY A 161 0.67 12.72 -16.16
CA GLY A 161 1.93 13.13 -16.78
C GLY A 161 1.84 13.29 -18.30
N LEU A 162 1.12 12.38 -18.98
CA LEU A 162 0.88 12.50 -20.43
C LEU A 162 0.01 13.71 -20.76
N PHE A 163 -1.01 14.02 -19.97
CA PHE A 163 -1.82 15.22 -20.18
C PHE A 163 -1.03 16.51 -19.91
N VAL A 164 -0.11 16.53 -18.94
CA VAL A 164 0.82 17.67 -18.79
C VAL A 164 1.65 17.86 -20.07
N GLY A 165 2.12 16.76 -20.68
CA GLY A 165 2.79 16.80 -21.98
C GLY A 165 1.89 17.33 -23.11
N VAL A 166 0.62 16.92 -23.15
CA VAL A 166 -0.36 17.46 -24.11
C VAL A 166 -0.58 18.95 -23.91
N ALA A 167 -0.68 19.42 -22.67
CA ALA A 167 -0.82 20.84 -22.35
C ALA A 167 0.40 21.64 -22.86
N ALA A 168 1.61 21.17 -22.56
CA ALA A 168 2.85 21.81 -22.97
C ALA A 168 2.98 21.87 -24.51
N LEU A 169 2.73 20.76 -25.22
CA LEU A 169 2.82 20.71 -26.67
C LEU A 169 1.73 21.53 -27.36
N SER A 170 0.53 21.54 -26.80
CA SER A 170 -0.58 22.35 -27.32
C SER A 170 -0.32 23.84 -27.12
N LEU A 171 0.27 24.24 -25.98
CA LEU A 171 0.71 25.61 -25.74
C LEU A 171 1.77 26.04 -26.75
N ALA A 172 2.75 25.18 -27.05
CA ALA A 172 3.75 25.47 -28.09
C ALA A 172 3.11 25.66 -29.48
N ARG A 173 2.12 24.84 -29.85
CA ARG A 173 1.38 25.01 -31.11
C ARG A 173 0.64 26.33 -31.14
N LEU A 174 -0.04 26.70 -30.05
CA LEU A 174 -0.80 27.94 -29.94
C LEU A 174 0.09 29.19 -30.04
N VAL A 175 1.19 29.23 -29.29
CA VAL A 175 2.16 30.34 -29.35
C VAL A 175 2.83 30.40 -30.72
N GLY A 176 3.06 29.25 -31.37
CA GLY A 176 3.63 29.15 -32.70
C GLY A 176 2.79 29.81 -33.82
N TYR A 177 1.50 30.08 -33.59
CA TYR A 177 0.70 30.89 -34.52
C TYR A 177 1.07 32.38 -34.51
N TYR A 178 1.62 32.88 -33.40
CA TYR A 178 1.89 34.31 -33.20
C TYR A 178 3.38 34.63 -33.04
N ALA A 179 4.23 33.63 -32.79
CA ALA A 179 5.66 33.81 -32.53
C ALA A 179 6.51 32.70 -33.17
N SER A 180 7.83 32.89 -33.17
CA SER A 180 8.77 31.89 -33.72
C SER A 180 8.71 30.55 -32.96
N SER A 181 9.06 29.47 -33.65
CA SER A 181 9.09 28.11 -33.06
C SER A 181 10.02 28.00 -31.85
N ARG A 182 11.10 28.79 -31.80
CA ARG A 182 12.00 28.87 -30.64
C ARG A 182 11.31 29.49 -29.43
N VAL A 183 10.61 30.60 -29.63
CA VAL A 183 9.84 31.29 -28.57
C VAL A 183 8.72 30.38 -28.05
N ALA A 184 7.97 29.75 -28.94
CA ALA A 184 6.90 28.82 -28.57
C ALA A 184 7.41 27.64 -27.72
N ARG A 185 8.55 27.06 -28.10
CA ARG A 185 9.19 25.99 -27.33
C ARG A 185 9.68 26.50 -25.97
N LEU A 186 10.30 27.67 -25.93
CA LEU A 186 10.79 28.27 -24.70
C LEU A 186 9.64 28.52 -23.72
N VAL A 187 8.52 29.11 -24.16
CA VAL A 187 7.34 29.34 -23.32
C VAL A 187 6.81 28.02 -22.75
N SER A 188 6.64 27.00 -23.61
CA SER A 188 6.15 25.67 -23.20
C SER A 188 7.06 25.01 -22.15
N VAL A 189 8.38 25.01 -22.40
CA VAL A 189 9.37 24.48 -21.46
C VAL A 189 9.38 25.29 -20.17
N SER A 190 9.32 26.62 -20.23
CA SER A 190 9.32 27.47 -19.04
C SER A 190 8.10 27.21 -18.15
N VAL A 191 6.91 27.01 -18.71
CA VAL A 191 5.71 26.66 -17.93
C VAL A 191 5.88 25.32 -17.23
N PHE A 192 6.40 24.32 -17.95
CA PHE A 192 6.68 22.99 -17.36
C PHE A 192 7.75 23.07 -16.25
N VAL A 193 8.88 23.71 -16.53
CA VAL A 193 10.00 23.87 -15.59
C VAL A 193 9.57 24.69 -14.37
N ALA A 194 8.79 25.76 -14.54
CA ALA A 194 8.26 26.53 -13.42
C ALA A 194 7.36 25.66 -12.53
N SER A 195 6.48 24.84 -13.12
CA SER A 195 5.55 24.00 -12.35
C SER A 195 6.28 22.93 -11.53
N VAL A 196 7.25 22.24 -12.15
CA VAL A 196 8.09 21.24 -11.45
C VAL A 196 9.02 21.94 -10.46
N GLY A 197 9.56 23.10 -10.80
CA GLY A 197 10.45 23.89 -9.95
C GLY A 197 9.77 24.38 -8.68
N ILE A 198 8.53 24.87 -8.77
CA ILE A 198 7.72 25.28 -7.61
C ILE A 198 7.47 24.09 -6.67
N TYR A 199 7.06 22.93 -7.21
CA TYR A 199 6.88 21.71 -6.43
C TYR A 199 8.18 21.30 -5.73
N THR A 200 9.28 21.22 -6.50
CA THR A 200 10.59 20.80 -6.01
C THR A 200 11.12 21.75 -4.94
N TYR A 201 10.90 23.06 -5.09
CA TYR A 201 11.29 24.07 -4.11
C TYR A 201 10.50 23.94 -2.81
N ASN A 202 9.18 23.82 -2.90
CA ASN A 202 8.30 23.71 -1.72
C ASN A 202 8.55 22.41 -0.94
N GLU A 203 8.81 21.31 -1.64
CA GLU A 203 9.01 19.98 -1.05
C GLU A 203 10.50 19.61 -0.92
N TRP A 204 11.42 20.56 -1.10
CA TRP A 204 12.87 20.30 -1.15
C TRP A 204 13.37 19.45 0.02
N ARG A 205 12.96 19.83 1.24
CA ARG A 205 13.37 19.12 2.45
C ARG A 205 12.85 17.70 2.45
N TYR A 206 11.57 17.50 2.14
CA TYR A 206 10.95 16.18 2.07
C TYR A 206 11.61 15.29 1.00
N LEU A 207 11.93 15.84 -0.17
CA LEU A 207 12.47 15.10 -1.30
C LEU A 207 13.96 14.75 -1.15
N PHE A 208 14.77 15.64 -0.56
CA PHE A 208 16.23 15.54 -0.67
C PHE A 208 17.03 15.59 0.63
N SER A 209 16.50 16.15 1.73
CA SER A 209 17.33 16.41 2.92
C SER A 209 16.76 15.99 4.27
N MET A 210 15.50 15.54 4.33
CA MET A 210 14.87 15.10 5.58
C MET A 210 15.50 13.79 6.06
N PRO A 211 16.01 13.71 7.31
CA PRO A 211 16.51 12.47 7.88
C PRO A 211 15.46 11.36 7.87
N THR A 212 15.85 10.11 7.61
CA THR A 212 14.92 8.98 7.42
C THR A 212 13.93 8.79 8.58
N ASN A 213 14.38 8.93 9.82
CA ASN A 213 13.50 8.80 10.98
C ASN A 213 12.49 9.94 11.07
N GLU A 214 12.90 11.18 10.74
CA GLU A 214 11.99 12.32 10.66
C GLU A 214 10.99 12.15 9.51
N LEU A 215 11.44 11.68 8.35
CA LEU A 215 10.59 11.36 7.20
C LEU A 215 9.54 10.32 7.57
N SER A 216 9.96 9.23 8.23
CA SER A 216 9.07 8.17 8.71
C SER A 216 8.03 8.72 9.69
N ARG A 217 8.43 9.54 10.67
CA ARG A 217 7.50 10.14 11.64
C ARG A 217 6.53 11.14 11.03
N THR A 218 7.01 11.95 10.10
CA THR A 218 6.18 12.90 9.34
C THR A 218 5.15 12.16 8.51
N ARG A 219 5.53 11.05 7.86
CA ARG A 219 4.63 10.32 6.96
C ARG A 219 3.70 9.35 7.68
N TYR A 220 4.19 8.65 8.70
CA TYR A 220 3.52 7.52 9.31
C TYR A 220 3.11 7.75 10.77
N GLY A 221 3.32 8.94 11.32
CA GLY A 221 2.82 9.23 12.66
C GLY A 221 3.57 8.45 13.75
N THR A 222 2.81 7.90 14.71
CA THR A 222 3.31 7.09 15.82
C THR A 222 3.44 5.61 15.46
N ASN A 223 3.16 5.22 14.20
CA ASN A 223 3.45 3.85 13.76
C ASN A 223 4.93 3.55 14.05
N PRO A 224 5.23 2.41 14.68
CA PRO A 224 6.52 2.18 15.35
C PRO A 224 7.65 1.77 14.39
N PHE A 225 7.69 2.36 13.18
CA PHE A 225 8.73 2.11 12.19
C PHE A 225 10.12 2.55 12.66
N VAL A 226 10.20 3.60 13.47
CA VAL A 226 11.47 4.10 14.03
C VAL A 226 11.92 3.24 15.21
N GLU A 227 10.98 2.66 15.94
CA GLU A 227 11.23 1.76 17.08
C GLU A 227 11.61 0.36 16.67
N ALA A 228 11.00 -0.15 15.60
CA ALA A 228 11.12 -1.54 15.20
C ALA A 228 12.57 -2.04 15.09
N PRO A 229 13.54 -1.28 14.52
CA PRO A 229 14.93 -1.71 14.47
C PRO A 229 15.58 -1.89 15.86
N GLU A 230 15.24 -1.05 16.84
CA GLU A 230 15.77 -1.13 18.21
C GLU A 230 15.21 -2.35 18.94
N ILE A 231 13.88 -2.53 18.89
CA ILE A 231 13.18 -3.68 19.46
C ILE A 231 13.69 -4.98 18.85
N ALA A 232 13.82 -5.02 17.53
CA ALA A 232 14.32 -6.16 16.80
C ALA A 232 15.77 -6.51 17.19
N ARG A 233 16.65 -5.51 17.36
CA ARG A 233 18.03 -5.73 17.79
C ARG A 233 18.10 -6.31 19.20
N TYR A 234 17.28 -5.79 20.12
CA TYR A 234 17.18 -6.31 21.48
C TYR A 234 16.77 -7.80 21.49
N ILE A 235 15.75 -8.16 20.71
CA ILE A 235 15.27 -9.54 20.55
C ILE A 235 16.34 -10.42 19.90
N GLN A 236 16.92 -9.98 18.78
CA GLN A 236 17.92 -10.74 18.02
C GLN A 236 19.14 -11.10 18.88
N ALA A 237 19.61 -10.18 19.72
CA ALA A 237 20.74 -10.42 20.61
C ALA A 237 20.49 -11.47 21.70
N ARG A 238 19.23 -11.87 21.93
CA ARG A 238 18.81 -12.76 23.04
C ARG A 238 18.07 -14.02 22.57
N THR A 239 18.13 -14.30 21.28
CA THR A 239 17.42 -15.43 20.65
C THR A 239 18.33 -16.14 19.65
N ALA A 240 18.10 -17.42 19.42
CA ALA A 240 18.72 -18.19 18.35
C ALA A 240 17.98 -17.98 17.01
N ALA A 241 18.64 -18.23 15.89
CA ALA A 241 18.07 -17.97 14.55
C ALA A 241 16.79 -18.78 14.24
N ASN A 242 16.59 -19.91 14.92
CA ASN A 242 15.40 -20.76 14.79
C ASN A 242 14.29 -20.44 15.81
N ASP A 243 14.55 -19.56 16.79
CA ASP A 243 13.54 -19.13 17.75
C ASP A 243 12.40 -18.39 17.03
N ARG A 244 11.17 -18.59 17.51
CA ARG A 244 9.98 -17.89 17.04
C ARG A 244 9.64 -16.73 17.97
N ILE A 245 9.14 -15.66 17.38
CA ILE A 245 8.58 -14.51 18.11
C ILE A 245 7.14 -14.25 17.67
N ALA A 246 6.38 -13.51 18.46
CA ALA A 246 5.06 -12.99 18.09
C ALA A 246 5.09 -11.47 18.11
N VAL A 247 4.37 -10.86 17.17
CA VAL A 247 4.03 -9.45 17.16
C VAL A 247 2.51 -9.37 17.15
N LEU A 248 1.94 -8.89 18.25
CA LEU A 248 0.54 -8.54 18.39
C LEU A 248 0.38 -7.08 17.96
N GLY A 249 0.20 -6.91 16.66
CA GLY A 249 0.18 -5.62 15.96
C GLY A 249 0.42 -5.80 14.46
N SER A 250 0.54 -4.70 13.74
CA SER A 250 0.78 -4.63 12.30
C SER A 250 2.22 -4.25 11.92
N GLU A 251 3.19 -4.72 12.70
CA GLU A 251 4.63 -4.41 12.57
C GLU A 251 5.47 -5.63 12.13
N PRO A 252 5.24 -6.17 10.92
CA PRO A 252 6.00 -7.32 10.43
C PRO A 252 7.49 -7.02 10.24
N GLU A 253 7.88 -5.75 10.13
CA GLU A 253 9.27 -5.34 10.05
C GLU A 253 10.11 -5.79 11.25
N ILE A 254 9.50 -6.02 12.43
CA ILE A 254 10.22 -6.54 13.60
C ILE A 254 10.73 -7.96 13.32
N TYR A 255 9.93 -8.82 12.66
CA TYR A 255 10.39 -10.15 12.25
C TYR A 255 11.57 -10.07 11.28
N PHE A 256 11.49 -9.14 10.32
CA PHE A 256 12.52 -8.93 9.32
C PHE A 256 13.84 -8.46 9.96
N TYR A 257 13.82 -7.38 10.75
CA TYR A 257 15.01 -6.84 11.40
C TYR A 257 15.59 -7.79 12.45
N ALA A 258 14.73 -8.51 13.19
CA ALA A 258 15.21 -9.46 14.20
C ALA A 258 15.79 -10.72 13.52
N ASN A 259 15.47 -10.95 12.25
CA ASN A 259 15.75 -12.18 11.52
C ASN A 259 15.24 -13.41 12.31
N ARG A 260 13.96 -13.37 12.73
CA ARG A 260 13.30 -14.43 13.50
C ARG A 260 12.02 -14.87 12.83
N LYS A 261 11.68 -16.15 13.02
CA LYS A 261 10.45 -16.72 12.46
C LYS A 261 9.25 -16.17 13.21
N SER A 262 8.18 -15.85 12.47
CA SER A 262 6.88 -15.59 13.10
C SER A 262 6.33 -16.88 13.72
N SER A 263 5.65 -16.73 14.85
CA SER A 263 4.85 -17.79 15.50
C SER A 263 3.45 -17.93 14.88
N THR A 264 3.09 -17.07 13.94
CA THR A 264 1.79 -17.10 13.27
C THR A 264 1.92 -16.75 11.79
N GLY A 265 0.99 -17.24 10.97
CA GLY A 265 0.87 -16.84 9.56
C GLY A 265 0.38 -15.40 9.36
N TYR A 266 -0.16 -14.76 10.40
CA TYR A 266 -0.67 -13.39 10.35
C TYR A 266 0.47 -12.40 10.58
N ILE A 267 0.76 -11.57 9.57
CA ILE A 267 1.84 -10.56 9.62
C ILE A 267 1.33 -9.14 9.93
N TYR A 268 0.01 -8.94 9.99
CA TYR A 268 -0.66 -7.73 10.46
C TYR A 268 -2.08 -8.06 10.96
N THR A 269 -2.68 -7.21 11.79
CA THR A 269 -3.89 -7.54 12.56
C THR A 269 -5.19 -6.92 12.04
N TYR A 270 -5.15 -6.02 11.04
CA TYR A 270 -6.35 -5.39 10.49
C TYR A 270 -7.49 -6.36 10.10
N PRO A 271 -7.23 -7.49 9.40
CA PRO A 271 -8.29 -8.42 9.00
C PRO A 271 -9.03 -9.05 10.19
N LEU A 272 -8.39 -9.06 11.37
CA LEU A 272 -8.92 -9.62 12.60
C LEU A 272 -9.91 -8.66 13.28
N THR A 273 -9.73 -7.35 13.07
CA THR A 273 -10.50 -6.30 13.75
C THR A 273 -11.54 -5.65 12.85
N GLU A 274 -11.53 -5.96 11.56
CA GLU A 274 -12.51 -5.57 10.53
C GLU A 274 -13.92 -6.16 10.77
N GLN A 275 -14.95 -5.50 10.23
CA GLN A 275 -16.35 -5.93 10.35
C GLN A 275 -16.71 -6.94 9.24
N GLN A 276 -16.06 -8.11 9.28
CA GLN A 276 -16.18 -9.13 8.24
C GLN A 276 -16.36 -10.54 8.84
N LYS A 277 -17.04 -11.42 8.12
CA LYS A 277 -17.52 -12.73 8.64
C LYS A 277 -16.43 -13.73 9.05
N TYR A 278 -15.21 -13.56 8.57
CA TYR A 278 -14.06 -14.42 8.89
C TYR A 278 -13.28 -13.93 10.12
N SER A 279 -13.57 -12.75 10.67
CA SER A 279 -12.74 -12.11 11.71
C SER A 279 -12.61 -12.98 12.95
N ALA A 280 -13.71 -13.54 13.45
CA ALA A 280 -13.72 -14.45 14.60
C ALA A 280 -12.86 -15.70 14.37
N ARG A 281 -13.02 -16.36 13.20
CA ARG A 281 -12.20 -17.52 12.83
C ARG A 281 -10.72 -17.15 12.73
N MET A 282 -10.39 -16.02 12.11
CA MET A 282 -9.00 -15.59 11.97
C MET A 282 -8.36 -15.24 13.33
N GLN A 283 -9.12 -14.63 14.24
CA GLN A 283 -8.67 -14.41 15.61
C GLN A 283 -8.38 -15.74 16.31
N ASP A 284 -9.27 -16.73 16.20
CA ASP A 284 -9.08 -18.06 16.78
C ASP A 284 -7.84 -18.76 16.19
N GLU A 285 -7.66 -18.72 14.86
CA GLU A 285 -6.47 -19.26 14.20
C GLU A 285 -5.18 -18.61 14.72
N MET A 286 -5.12 -17.28 14.84
CA MET A 286 -3.93 -16.58 15.35
C MET A 286 -3.67 -16.89 16.84
N ILE A 287 -4.73 -16.94 17.66
CA ILE A 287 -4.64 -17.32 19.09
C ILE A 287 -4.05 -18.72 19.23
N ASP A 288 -4.59 -19.68 18.49
CA ASP A 288 -4.17 -21.08 18.55
C ASP A 288 -2.73 -21.26 18.05
N GLU A 289 -2.35 -20.58 16.96
CA GLU A 289 -0.98 -20.61 16.43
C GLU A 289 0.03 -20.05 17.43
N ILE A 290 -0.23 -18.88 18.01
CA ILE A 290 0.68 -18.26 18.98
C ILE A 290 0.75 -19.11 20.25
N SER A 291 -0.40 -19.56 20.75
CA SER A 291 -0.48 -20.39 21.95
C SER A 291 0.27 -21.70 21.77
N SER A 292 0.16 -22.36 20.61
CA SER A 292 0.80 -23.66 20.35
C SER A 292 2.31 -23.56 20.13
N HIS A 293 2.79 -22.45 19.55
CA HIS A 293 4.22 -22.26 19.28
C HIS A 293 5.02 -21.72 20.46
N HIS A 294 4.36 -21.16 21.49
CA HIS A 294 5.00 -20.57 22.67
C HIS A 294 6.20 -19.68 22.32
N PRO A 295 5.99 -18.55 21.63
CA PRO A 295 7.09 -17.74 21.13
C PRO A 295 7.96 -17.23 22.29
N LYS A 296 9.28 -17.27 22.09
CA LYS A 296 10.25 -16.88 23.11
C LYS A 296 10.15 -15.41 23.49
N TYR A 297 9.79 -14.58 22.51
CA TYR A 297 9.48 -13.17 22.68
C TYR A 297 8.12 -12.85 22.07
N LEU A 298 7.37 -12.00 22.77
CA LEU A 298 6.11 -11.46 22.31
C LEU A 298 6.20 -9.93 22.37
N VAL A 299 5.87 -9.27 21.27
CA VAL A 299 5.77 -7.81 21.18
C VAL A 299 4.30 -7.44 21.12
N PHE A 300 3.84 -6.60 22.04
CA PHE A 300 2.48 -6.05 22.01
C PHE A 300 2.54 -4.58 21.65
N VAL A 301 1.89 -4.21 20.55
CA VAL A 301 1.92 -2.85 20.03
C VAL A 301 0.64 -2.13 20.44
N ARG A 302 0.74 -1.26 21.45
CA ARG A 302 -0.36 -0.40 21.90
C ARG A 302 -0.29 0.92 21.13
N VAL A 303 -0.58 0.84 19.83
CA VAL A 303 -0.69 1.96 18.91
C VAL A 303 -2.01 1.79 18.17
N VAL A 304 -2.91 2.77 18.21
CA VAL A 304 -4.27 2.59 17.63
C VAL A 304 -4.20 2.26 16.14
N ALA A 305 -3.27 2.90 15.43
CA ALA A 305 -3.03 2.69 14.00
C ALA A 305 -2.51 1.28 13.67
N SER A 306 -1.94 0.55 14.64
CA SER A 306 -1.48 -0.83 14.47
C SER A 306 -2.63 -1.84 14.42
N TRP A 307 -3.77 -1.50 15.01
CA TRP A 307 -4.94 -2.40 15.10
C TRP A 307 -6.12 -1.95 14.24
N LEU A 308 -6.29 -0.63 14.04
CA LEU A 308 -7.44 -0.01 13.35
C LEU A 308 -8.79 -0.68 13.69
N PRO A 309 -9.16 -0.77 14.97
CA PRO A 309 -10.34 -1.53 15.37
C PRO A 309 -11.60 -0.96 14.72
N ARG A 310 -12.32 -1.82 13.99
CA ARG A 310 -13.62 -1.48 13.36
C ARG A 310 -14.78 -2.27 13.95
N SER A 311 -14.51 -3.45 14.51
CA SER A 311 -15.50 -4.28 15.19
C SER A 311 -15.35 -4.17 16.70
N SER A 312 -16.43 -4.50 17.42
CA SER A 312 -16.43 -4.67 18.87
C SER A 312 -15.88 -6.03 19.32
N ASN A 313 -15.41 -6.87 18.40
CA ASN A 313 -14.86 -8.19 18.73
C ASN A 313 -13.41 -8.06 19.21
N GLU A 314 -13.26 -7.87 20.51
CA GLU A 314 -11.98 -7.70 21.20
C GLU A 314 -11.34 -9.02 21.66
N ARG A 315 -11.79 -10.18 21.17
CA ARG A 315 -11.35 -11.49 21.71
C ARG A 315 -9.83 -11.65 21.71
N ILE A 316 -9.14 -11.31 20.63
CA ILE A 316 -7.67 -11.33 20.54
C ILE A 316 -7.00 -10.40 21.57
N LEU A 317 -7.58 -9.22 21.83
CA LEU A 317 -7.04 -8.26 22.81
C LEU A 317 -7.24 -8.79 24.24
N GLN A 318 -8.42 -9.30 24.55
CA GLN A 318 -8.73 -9.88 25.86
C GLN A 318 -7.88 -11.14 26.14
N TRP A 319 -7.70 -12.00 25.14
CA TRP A 319 -6.81 -13.15 25.23
C TRP A 319 -5.36 -12.68 25.43
N SER A 320 -4.89 -11.69 24.68
CA SER A 320 -3.51 -11.22 24.77
C SER A 320 -3.17 -10.71 26.17
N ASP A 321 -4.08 -9.99 26.81
CA ASP A 321 -3.91 -9.51 28.20
C ASP A 321 -3.74 -10.68 29.18
N ARG A 322 -4.59 -11.71 29.09
CA ARG A 322 -4.50 -12.92 29.93
C ARG A 322 -3.23 -13.72 29.65
N TYR A 323 -2.88 -13.88 28.37
CA TYR A 323 -1.74 -14.66 27.92
C TYR A 323 -0.41 -14.03 28.35
N ILE A 324 -0.25 -12.73 28.13
CA ILE A 324 0.93 -11.97 28.54
C ILE A 324 1.10 -12.03 30.06
N LYS A 325 0.05 -11.69 30.82
CA LYS A 325 0.11 -11.66 32.30
C LYS A 325 0.50 -13.00 32.92
N LYS A 326 0.09 -14.11 32.30
CA LYS A 326 0.33 -15.46 32.84
C LYS A 326 1.69 -16.03 32.40
N CYS A 327 2.08 -15.78 31.16
CA CYS A 327 3.15 -16.55 30.50
C CYS A 327 4.44 -15.75 30.26
N TYR A 328 4.42 -14.42 30.42
CA TYR A 328 5.55 -13.59 30.03
C TYR A 328 5.95 -12.55 31.09
N ASP A 329 7.26 -12.27 31.12
CA ASP A 329 7.84 -11.16 31.86
C ASP A 329 7.99 -9.94 30.96
N LEU A 330 7.64 -8.76 31.46
CA LEU A 330 7.93 -7.49 30.80
C LEU A 330 9.44 -7.22 30.84
N VAL A 331 10.05 -7.06 29.66
CA VAL A 331 11.49 -6.80 29.52
C VAL A 331 11.82 -5.57 28.69
N GLY A 332 10.81 -4.91 28.11
CA GLY A 332 11.04 -3.73 27.28
C GLY A 332 9.80 -2.87 27.10
N ILE A 333 10.01 -1.56 27.10
CA ILE A 333 9.02 -0.55 26.74
C ILE A 333 9.67 0.43 25.77
N ALA A 334 9.04 0.66 24.63
CA ALA A 334 9.28 1.82 23.78
C ALA A 334 8.12 2.81 23.95
N ASP A 335 8.37 3.91 24.67
CA ASP A 335 7.41 4.97 24.93
C ASP A 335 7.51 6.06 23.85
N ILE A 336 6.55 6.07 22.94
CA ILE A 336 6.57 6.91 21.73
C ILE A 336 6.08 8.31 22.09
N GLN A 337 7.01 9.16 22.52
CA GLN A 337 6.74 10.52 22.95
C GLN A 337 6.64 11.47 21.73
N ARG A 338 5.88 12.57 21.90
CA ARG A 338 5.80 13.67 20.93
C ARG A 338 5.72 14.98 21.70
N PRO A 339 6.60 15.96 21.43
CA PRO A 339 7.62 16.00 20.36
C PRO A 339 8.96 15.30 20.70
N GLU A 340 9.11 14.73 21.89
CA GLU A 340 10.38 14.13 22.33
C GLU A 340 10.72 12.83 21.59
N PRO A 341 12.00 12.44 21.51
CA PRO A 341 12.39 11.12 21.02
C PRO A 341 11.77 10.01 21.86
N THR A 342 11.54 8.85 21.22
CA THR A 342 11.09 7.65 21.91
C THR A 342 12.03 7.29 23.05
N ARG A 343 11.46 7.06 24.24
CA ARG A 343 12.22 6.54 25.38
C ARG A 343 12.12 5.03 25.39
N PHE A 344 13.27 4.37 25.32
CA PHE A 344 13.36 2.93 25.54
C PHE A 344 13.74 2.66 27.00
N ALA A 345 13.05 1.71 27.62
CA ALA A 345 13.38 1.16 28.93
C ALA A 345 13.50 -0.36 28.78
N TRP A 346 14.65 -0.93 29.12
CA TRP A 346 14.93 -2.35 28.95
C TRP A 346 15.20 -3.04 30.29
N ASP A 347 14.88 -4.33 30.35
CA ASP A 347 15.17 -5.22 31.47
C ASP A 347 14.68 -4.60 32.82
N ALA A 348 15.58 -4.36 33.77
CA ALA A 348 15.23 -3.80 35.08
C ALA A 348 14.59 -2.41 35.01
N GLU A 349 14.93 -1.59 34.01
CA GLU A 349 14.32 -0.26 33.83
C GLU A 349 12.84 -0.40 33.46
N ALA A 350 12.47 -1.42 32.68
CA ALA A 350 11.10 -1.61 32.20
C ALA A 350 10.09 -1.89 33.32
N VAL A 351 10.49 -2.60 34.39
CA VAL A 351 9.60 -3.03 35.48
C VAL A 351 9.04 -1.85 36.28
N GLY A 352 9.83 -0.78 36.44
CA GLY A 352 9.42 0.44 37.16
C GLY A 352 9.00 1.60 36.26
N TYR A 353 9.14 1.44 34.94
CA TYR A 353 8.91 2.53 34.00
C TYR A 353 7.41 2.77 33.78
N GLN A 354 6.99 4.03 33.94
CA GLN A 354 5.63 4.47 33.68
C GLN A 354 5.59 5.24 32.35
N PRO A 355 4.98 4.67 31.28
CA PRO A 355 4.88 5.36 30.00
C PRO A 355 4.13 6.67 30.11
N ARG A 356 4.64 7.71 29.45
CA ARG A 356 3.98 9.02 29.37
C ARG A 356 3.04 9.10 28.17
N SER A 357 3.31 8.33 27.11
CA SER A 357 2.48 8.27 25.92
C SER A 357 1.37 7.24 26.04
N THR A 358 0.27 7.48 25.33
CA THR A 358 -0.74 6.45 25.08
C THR A 358 -0.31 5.46 24.00
N GLU A 359 0.70 5.81 23.21
CA GLU A 359 1.25 5.06 22.08
C GLU A 359 2.56 4.41 22.53
N THR A 360 2.52 3.09 22.76
CA THR A 360 3.61 2.35 23.40
C THR A 360 3.81 0.99 22.77
N VAL A 361 5.04 0.50 22.74
CA VAL A 361 5.34 -0.88 22.34
C VAL A 361 5.98 -1.62 23.49
N TYR A 362 5.37 -2.74 23.88
CA TYR A 362 5.85 -3.58 24.96
C TYR A 362 6.53 -4.82 24.40
N THR A 363 7.70 -5.15 24.94
CA THR A 363 8.43 -6.37 24.62
C THR A 363 8.45 -7.27 25.83
N PHE A 364 8.05 -8.51 25.63
CA PHE A 364 7.89 -9.52 26.65
C PHE A 364 8.74 -10.74 26.35
N ARG A 365 9.32 -11.35 27.38
CA ARG A 365 10.08 -12.60 27.31
C ARG A 365 9.30 -13.72 27.98
N SER A 366 9.28 -14.91 27.38
CA SER A 366 8.65 -16.07 28.02
C SER A 366 9.23 -16.32 29.41
N THR A 367 8.38 -16.62 30.39
CA THR A 367 8.76 -16.94 31.79
C THR A 367 9.46 -18.28 31.93
N GLY A 368 9.33 -19.16 30.94
CA GLY A 368 10.03 -20.44 30.89
C GLY A 368 9.98 -21.08 29.51
N ASP A 369 10.73 -22.16 29.35
CA ASP A 369 10.76 -22.96 28.12
C ASP A 369 9.59 -23.94 28.03
N ALA A 370 8.80 -24.07 29.10
CA ALA A 370 7.63 -24.95 29.15
C ALA A 370 6.39 -24.30 28.52
N ALA A 371 5.54 -25.13 27.93
CA ALA A 371 4.26 -24.73 27.37
C ALA A 371 3.37 -24.03 28.43
N CYS A 372 3.11 -22.74 28.24
CA CYS A 372 2.20 -21.96 29.07
C CYS A 372 0.88 -21.72 28.33
N VAL A 373 -0.23 -22.17 28.92
CA VAL A 373 -1.57 -22.01 28.35
C VAL A 373 -2.38 -21.06 29.24
N ALA A 374 -2.85 -19.96 28.68
CA ALA A 374 -3.88 -19.14 29.32
C ALA A 374 -5.26 -19.74 29.05
N ALA A 375 -6.13 -19.75 30.05
CA ALA A 375 -7.52 -20.19 29.85
C ALA A 375 -8.21 -19.30 28.80
N PRO A 376 -9.12 -19.86 27.99
CA PRO A 376 -9.77 -19.18 26.87
C PRO A 376 -10.43 -17.85 27.24
#